data_AF-A0A376FJK5-F1
#
_entry.id   AF-A0A376FJK5-F1
#
_cell.length_a   1.000
_cell.length_b   1.000
_cell.length_c   1.000
_cell.angle_alpha   90.00
_cell.angle_beta   90.00
_cell.angle_gamma   90.00
#
_symmetry.space_group_name_H-M   'P 1'
#
loop_
_entity.id
_entity.type
_entity.pdbx_description
1 polymer ?
#
loop_
_entity_poly.entity_id
_entity_poly.type
_entity_poly.pdbx_seq_one_letter_code
_entity_poly.pdbx_strand_id
1 'polypeptide(L)'
;MMNKGLEYIEARWLFNASAKQMEVLIHPQSVIHSMVRYQDGSVLAQLGEPDMRTPIAHSMAWPNRVKSGVKPLDFCKLSSLTFSEPDYDRYPCLKLAMNAFDQGQAATTALNAANEITVEAFLNQQIRFTDIASLNLSVLEMMDLREPQSVEEVLAVDAAARNIARQQVTRLASW
;
A
#
# COMPACT_ATOMS: atom_id res chain seq x y z
N MET A 1 -4.96 -0.89 6.82
CA MET A 1 -4.62 -1.30 5.43
C MET A 1 -3.50 -0.40 4.87
N MET A 2 -2.30 -0.41 5.48
CA MET A 2 -1.18 0.38 4.92
C MET A 2 -0.68 -0.22 3.60
N ASN A 3 -0.56 -1.55 3.52
CA ASN A 3 -0.11 -2.24 2.31
C ASN A 3 -0.88 -1.80 1.05
N LYS A 4 -2.22 -1.76 1.11
CA LYS A 4 -3.05 -1.30 -0.01
C LYS A 4 -2.86 0.20 -0.30
N GLY A 5 -2.51 1.02 0.69
CA GLY A 5 -2.16 2.42 0.50
C GLY A 5 -0.85 2.61 -0.26
N LEU A 6 0.16 1.79 0.04
CA LEU A 6 1.43 1.77 -0.72
C LEU A 6 1.21 1.28 -2.15
N GLU A 7 0.43 0.22 -2.34
CA GLU A 7 0.04 -0.24 -3.67
C GLU A 7 -0.75 0.81 -4.47
N TYR A 8 -1.56 1.65 -3.81
CA TYR A 8 -2.23 2.80 -4.46
C TYR A 8 -1.21 3.83 -4.96
N ILE A 9 -0.21 4.17 -4.14
CA ILE A 9 0.88 5.09 -4.51
C ILE A 9 1.65 4.52 -5.73
N GLU A 10 2.03 3.25 -5.67
CA GLU A 10 2.73 2.56 -6.75
C GLU A 10 1.91 2.52 -8.05
N ALA A 11 0.62 2.19 -7.97
CA ALA A 11 -0.26 2.14 -9.13
C ALA A 11 -0.40 3.51 -9.81
N ARG A 12 -0.46 4.60 -9.03
CA ARG A 12 -0.49 5.96 -9.60
C ARG A 12 0.77 6.28 -10.38
N TRP A 13 1.93 5.89 -9.87
CA TRP A 13 3.21 6.05 -10.58
C TRP A 13 3.30 5.15 -11.82
N LEU A 14 3.04 3.85 -11.65
CA LEU A 14 3.24 2.84 -12.70
C LEU A 14 2.31 3.05 -13.90
N PHE A 15 1.06 3.45 -13.65
CA PHE A 15 0.03 3.60 -14.68
C PHE A 15 -0.28 5.07 -15.00
N ASN A 16 0.48 6.02 -14.45
CA ASN A 16 0.26 7.46 -14.62
C ASN A 16 -1.20 7.88 -14.35
N ALA A 17 -1.76 7.39 -13.25
CA ALA A 17 -3.18 7.55 -12.93
C ALA A 17 -3.41 8.77 -12.01
N SER A 18 -4.39 9.60 -12.35
CA SER A 18 -4.92 10.61 -11.44
C SER A 18 -5.76 9.96 -10.34
N ALA A 19 -5.99 10.68 -9.23
CA ALA A 19 -6.83 10.19 -8.12
C ALA A 19 -8.25 9.77 -8.59
N LYS A 20 -8.81 10.46 -9.59
CA LYS A 20 -10.14 10.16 -10.16
C LYS A 20 -10.17 8.86 -10.98
N GLN A 21 -9.01 8.35 -11.39
CA GLN A 21 -8.88 7.10 -12.16
C GLN A 21 -8.56 5.91 -11.26
N MET A 22 -8.51 6.11 -9.94
CA MET A 22 -8.22 5.06 -8.97
C MET A 22 -9.45 4.71 -8.16
N GLU A 23 -9.76 3.42 -8.07
CA GLU A 23 -10.81 2.86 -7.22
C GLU A 23 -10.17 1.81 -6.31
N VAL A 24 -10.41 1.90 -4.99
CA VAL A 24 -9.99 0.86 -4.03
C VAL A 24 -11.22 0.08 -3.60
N LEU A 25 -11.21 -1.24 -3.84
CA LEU A 25 -12.27 -2.16 -3.45
C LEU A 25 -11.73 -3.20 -2.47
N ILE A 26 -12.54 -3.55 -1.46
CA ILE A 26 -12.27 -4.70 -0.61
C ILE A 26 -12.85 -5.94 -1.27
N HIS A 27 -11.98 -6.89 -1.58
CA HIS A 27 -12.34 -8.21 -2.10
C HIS A 27 -11.72 -9.29 -1.19
N PRO A 28 -12.46 -9.78 -0.17
CA PRO A 28 -11.88 -10.63 0.89
C PRO A 28 -11.32 -11.97 0.41
N GLN A 29 -11.83 -12.48 -0.72
CA GLN A 29 -11.42 -13.79 -1.24
C GLN A 29 -10.09 -13.75 -2.00
N SER A 30 -9.64 -12.57 -2.42
CA SER A 30 -8.39 -12.36 -3.16
C SER A 30 -8.24 -13.24 -4.41
N VAL A 31 -9.34 -13.67 -5.03
CA VAL A 31 -9.34 -14.45 -6.28
C VAL A 31 -9.17 -13.52 -7.48
N ILE A 32 -9.86 -12.37 -7.45
CA ILE A 32 -9.64 -11.27 -8.39
C ILE A 32 -8.49 -10.41 -7.83
N HIS A 33 -7.39 -10.33 -8.58
CA HIS A 33 -6.18 -9.65 -8.11
C HIS A 33 -6.20 -8.14 -8.37
N SER A 34 -6.91 -7.67 -9.41
CA SER A 34 -7.26 -6.27 -9.70
C SER A 34 -8.06 -6.20 -11.00
N MET A 35 -8.57 -5.01 -11.32
CA MET A 35 -9.45 -4.77 -12.48
C MET A 35 -9.13 -3.44 -13.17
N VAL A 36 -9.54 -3.30 -14.44
CA VAL A 36 -9.44 -2.06 -15.23
C VAL A 36 -10.79 -1.80 -15.90
N ARG A 37 -11.32 -0.59 -15.75
CA ARG A 37 -12.58 -0.11 -16.35
C ARG A 37 -12.32 0.63 -17.66
N TYR A 38 -13.13 0.38 -18.69
CA TYR A 38 -13.04 1.03 -20.00
C TYR A 38 -14.27 1.92 -20.27
N GLN A 39 -14.16 2.82 -21.25
CA GLN A 39 -15.17 3.85 -21.56
C GLN A 39 -16.52 3.27 -22.01
N ASP A 40 -16.51 2.08 -22.63
CA ASP A 40 -17.71 1.36 -23.07
C ASP A 40 -18.46 0.68 -21.91
N GLY A 41 -17.96 0.79 -20.68
CA GLY A 41 -18.51 0.17 -19.48
C GLY A 41 -17.95 -1.22 -19.20
N SER A 42 -17.10 -1.77 -20.06
CA SER A 42 -16.46 -3.06 -19.83
C SER A 42 -15.42 -2.99 -18.70
N VAL A 43 -15.26 -4.12 -18.00
CA VAL A 43 -14.27 -4.30 -16.94
C VAL A 43 -13.47 -5.56 -17.24
N LEU A 44 -12.15 -5.42 -17.31
CA LEU A 44 -11.23 -6.55 -17.43
C LEU A 44 -10.64 -6.85 -16.05
N ALA A 45 -10.60 -8.12 -15.68
CA ALA A 45 -10.10 -8.60 -14.40
C ALA A 45 -9.08 -9.72 -14.60
N GLN A 46 -8.06 -9.78 -13.75
CA GLN A 46 -7.16 -10.94 -13.67
C GLN A 46 -7.50 -11.77 -12.44
N LEU A 47 -7.75 -13.06 -12.65
CA LEU A 47 -8.04 -14.04 -11.61
C LEU A 47 -6.96 -15.13 -11.60
N GLY A 48 -6.68 -15.70 -10.44
CA GLY A 48 -5.79 -16.84 -10.32
C GLY A 48 -5.73 -17.42 -8.92
N GLU A 49 -4.98 -18.51 -8.79
CA GLU A 49 -4.52 -18.99 -7.49
C GLU A 49 -3.59 -17.96 -6.86
N PRO A 50 -3.58 -17.80 -5.52
CA PRO A 50 -2.72 -16.86 -4.81
C PRO A 50 -1.26 -17.35 -4.77
N ASP A 51 -0.61 -17.34 -5.94
CA ASP A 51 0.75 -17.84 -6.15
C ASP A 51 1.56 -16.88 -7.02
N MET A 52 2.64 -16.33 -6.44
CA MET A 52 3.52 -15.35 -7.08
C MET A 52 4.21 -15.86 -8.35
N ARG A 53 4.30 -17.18 -8.56
CA ARG A 53 4.85 -17.73 -9.80
C ARG A 53 4.03 -17.31 -11.03
N THR A 54 2.73 -17.03 -10.87
CA THR A 54 1.89 -16.53 -11.97
C THR A 54 2.31 -15.13 -12.45
N PRO A 55 2.31 -14.08 -11.60
CA PRO A 55 2.75 -12.75 -12.04
C PRO A 55 4.25 -12.70 -12.41
N ILE A 56 5.11 -13.46 -11.73
CA ILE A 56 6.54 -13.55 -12.09
C ILE A 56 6.73 -14.15 -13.48
N ALA A 57 6.10 -15.29 -13.78
CA ALA A 57 6.19 -15.90 -15.10
C ALA A 57 5.60 -14.99 -16.19
N HIS A 58 4.55 -14.24 -15.87
CA HIS A 58 3.98 -13.25 -16.77
C HIS A 58 4.99 -12.14 -17.12
N SER A 59 5.62 -11.51 -16.14
CA SER A 59 6.59 -10.43 -16.40
C SER A 59 7.85 -10.93 -17.11
N MET A 60 8.36 -12.12 -16.77
CA MET A 60 9.56 -12.71 -17.39
C MET A 60 9.36 -13.09 -18.86
N ALA A 61 8.14 -13.46 -19.26
CA ALA A 61 7.86 -14.00 -20.59
C ALA A 61 7.14 -13.02 -21.52
N TRP A 62 6.70 -11.86 -21.00
CA TRP A 62 5.91 -10.90 -21.77
C TRP A 62 6.61 -10.51 -23.09
N PRO A 63 5.89 -10.44 -24.23
CA PRO A 63 4.44 -10.56 -24.40
C PRO A 63 3.91 -12.00 -24.53
N ASN A 64 4.80 -12.99 -24.44
CA ASN A 64 4.47 -14.41 -24.55
C ASN A 64 4.05 -15.01 -23.20
N ARG A 65 3.77 -16.31 -23.19
CA ARG A 65 3.45 -17.08 -21.97
C ARG A 65 4.43 -18.24 -21.80
N VAL A 66 4.76 -18.54 -20.54
CA VAL A 66 5.54 -19.73 -20.14
C VAL A 66 4.82 -20.50 -19.04
N LYS A 67 5.14 -21.78 -18.88
CA LYS A 67 4.61 -22.60 -17.78
C LYS A 67 5.22 -22.13 -16.46
N SER A 68 4.39 -21.73 -15.50
CA SER A 68 4.81 -21.32 -14.15
C SER A 68 4.81 -22.46 -13.12
N GLY A 69 4.14 -23.58 -13.43
CA GLY A 69 3.90 -24.68 -12.49
C GLY A 69 2.79 -24.41 -11.47
N VAL A 70 2.02 -23.33 -11.63
CA VAL A 70 0.83 -23.03 -10.83
C VAL A 70 -0.34 -23.87 -11.35
N LYS A 71 -1.21 -24.32 -10.45
CA LYS A 71 -2.41 -25.09 -10.80
C LYS A 71 -3.44 -24.16 -11.49
N PRO A 72 -4.22 -24.67 -12.47
CA PRO A 72 -5.37 -23.93 -12.97
C PRO A 72 -6.37 -23.65 -11.85
N LEU A 73 -6.94 -22.44 -11.84
CA LEU A 73 -7.98 -22.04 -10.90
C LEU A 73 -9.24 -22.92 -11.08
N ASP A 74 -9.73 -23.50 -9.99
CA ASP A 74 -10.92 -24.37 -10.00
C ASP A 74 -12.17 -23.59 -9.57
N PHE A 75 -12.94 -23.10 -10.56
CA PHE A 75 -14.13 -22.28 -10.32
C PHE A 75 -15.22 -22.98 -9.48
N CYS A 76 -15.29 -24.31 -9.53
CA CYS A 76 -16.29 -25.09 -8.77
C CYS A 76 -15.97 -25.15 -7.26
N LYS A 77 -14.76 -24.77 -6.86
CA LYS A 77 -14.32 -24.75 -5.45
C LYS A 77 -14.23 -23.34 -4.86
N LEU A 78 -14.58 -22.31 -5.63
CA LEU A 78 -14.52 -20.94 -5.16
C LEU A 78 -15.67 -20.64 -4.18
N SER A 79 -15.34 -19.93 -3.11
CA SER A 79 -16.32 -19.23 -2.30
C SER A 79 -16.98 -18.11 -3.11
N SER A 80 -18.12 -17.61 -2.63
CA SER A 80 -18.77 -16.43 -3.21
C SER A 80 -17.80 -15.25 -3.28
N LEU A 81 -17.71 -14.61 -4.44
CA LEU A 81 -16.90 -13.41 -4.65
C LEU A 81 -17.70 -12.19 -4.24
N THR A 82 -17.20 -11.45 -3.26
CA THR A 82 -17.88 -10.27 -2.70
C THR A 82 -17.00 -9.04 -2.80
N PHE A 83 -17.63 -7.87 -2.89
CA PHE A 83 -16.97 -6.57 -2.94
C PHE A 83 -17.63 -5.60 -1.96
N SER A 84 -16.83 -4.74 -1.35
CA SER A 84 -17.34 -3.61 -0.59
C SER A 84 -16.39 -2.42 -0.68
N GLU A 85 -16.90 -1.23 -0.39
CA GLU A 85 -16.08 -0.03 -0.23
C GLU A 85 -15.21 -0.13 1.05
N PRO A 86 -14.01 0.48 1.07
CA PRO A 86 -13.22 0.58 2.27
C PRO A 86 -13.82 1.59 3.26
N ASP A 87 -13.89 1.19 4.52
CA ASP A 87 -14.22 2.09 5.64
C ASP A 87 -12.94 2.82 6.10
N TYR A 88 -12.87 4.12 5.87
CA TYR A 88 -11.70 4.93 6.21
C TYR A 88 -11.52 5.16 7.72
N ASP A 89 -12.60 5.07 8.52
CA ASP A 89 -12.50 5.14 9.98
C ASP A 89 -11.89 3.84 10.53
N ARG A 90 -12.23 2.71 9.92
CA ARG A 90 -11.59 1.42 10.20
C ARG A 90 -10.15 1.33 9.67
N TYR A 91 -9.86 1.97 8.54
CA TYR A 91 -8.56 1.88 7.87
C TYR A 91 -7.90 3.25 7.62
N PRO A 92 -7.57 4.02 8.69
CA PRO A 92 -7.05 5.38 8.55
C PRO A 92 -5.75 5.46 7.75
N CYS A 93 -4.88 4.44 7.83
CA CYS A 93 -3.64 4.39 7.03
C CYS A 93 -3.87 4.41 5.52
N LEU A 94 -5.02 3.91 5.03
CA LEU A 94 -5.33 3.95 3.59
C LEU A 94 -5.52 5.41 3.13
N LYS A 95 -6.33 6.16 3.88
CA LYS A 95 -6.55 7.59 3.64
C LYS A 95 -5.26 8.38 3.79
N LEU A 96 -4.46 8.03 4.80
CA LEU A 96 -3.18 8.68 5.06
C LEU A 96 -2.20 8.52 3.87
N ALA A 97 -2.11 7.34 3.27
CA ALA A 97 -1.30 7.11 2.08
C ALA A 97 -1.81 7.88 0.85
N MET A 98 -3.13 7.95 0.66
CA MET A 98 -3.73 8.76 -0.41
C MET A 98 -3.38 10.25 -0.24
N ASN A 99 -3.53 10.78 0.98
CA ASN A 99 -3.19 12.17 1.30
C ASN A 99 -1.69 12.45 1.15
N ALA A 100 -0.82 11.50 1.55
CA ALA A 100 0.62 11.63 1.39
C ALA A 100 1.01 11.73 -0.09
N PHE A 101 0.39 10.93 -0.97
CA PHE A 101 0.62 11.03 -2.40
C PHE A 101 0.31 12.43 -2.94
N ASP A 102 -0.80 13.03 -2.51
CA ASP A 102 -1.21 14.36 -2.98
C ASP A 102 -0.30 15.49 -2.43
N GLN A 103 0.47 15.22 -1.37
CA GLN A 103 1.46 16.16 -0.82
C GLN A 103 2.82 16.09 -1.53
N GLY A 104 3.19 14.92 -2.07
CA GLY A 104 4.43 14.73 -2.82
C GLY A 104 5.29 13.57 -2.33
N GLN A 105 6.47 13.40 -2.94
CA GLN A 105 7.36 12.28 -2.66
C GLN A 105 8.01 12.36 -1.29
N ALA A 106 8.25 13.57 -0.76
CA ALA A 106 8.73 13.70 0.60
C ALA A 106 7.75 13.07 1.60
N ALA A 107 6.46 13.29 1.41
CA ALA A 107 5.41 12.76 2.27
C ALA A 107 5.27 11.24 2.14
N THR A 108 5.31 10.68 0.92
CA THR A 108 5.20 9.23 0.72
C THR A 108 6.42 8.49 1.27
N THR A 109 7.64 9.04 1.09
CA THR A 109 8.86 8.51 1.70
C THR A 109 8.80 8.55 3.22
N ALA A 110 8.43 9.70 3.80
CA ALA A 110 8.28 9.85 5.25
C ALA A 110 7.25 8.88 5.83
N LEU A 111 6.12 8.68 5.14
CA LEU A 111 5.10 7.75 5.55
C LEU A 111 5.60 6.30 5.56
N ASN A 112 6.27 5.86 4.50
CA ASN A 112 6.82 4.51 4.45
C ASN A 112 7.79 4.28 5.62
N ALA A 113 8.73 5.21 5.79
CA ALA A 113 9.75 5.18 6.84
C ALA A 113 9.14 5.17 8.25
N ALA A 114 8.14 6.02 8.51
CA ALA A 114 7.41 6.05 9.77
C ALA A 114 6.68 4.74 10.05
N ASN A 115 5.99 4.21 9.02
CA ASN A 115 5.22 2.98 9.15
C ASN A 115 6.09 1.76 9.47
N GLU A 116 7.31 1.68 8.92
CA GLU A 116 8.24 0.60 9.28
C GLU A 116 8.58 0.63 10.78
N ILE A 117 8.89 1.81 11.33
CA ILE A 117 9.22 1.97 12.75
C ILE A 117 8.02 1.67 13.65
N THR A 118 6.83 2.15 13.29
CA THR A 118 5.63 1.96 14.12
C THR A 118 5.12 0.52 14.05
N VAL A 119 5.22 -0.15 12.91
CA VAL A 119 4.93 -1.59 12.80
C VAL A 119 5.92 -2.41 13.62
N GLU A 120 7.23 -2.12 13.54
CA GLU A 120 8.24 -2.77 14.38
C GLU A 120 7.94 -2.58 15.88
N ALA A 121 7.61 -1.35 16.29
CA ALA A 121 7.23 -1.05 17.67
C ALA A 121 6.00 -1.83 18.13
N PHE A 122 4.98 -1.96 17.27
CA PHE A 122 3.78 -2.76 17.55
C PHE A 122 4.12 -4.25 17.71
N LEU A 123 4.93 -4.80 16.80
CA LEU A 123 5.37 -6.20 16.87
C LEU A 123 6.19 -6.48 18.14
N ASN A 124 6.98 -5.49 18.58
CA ASN A 124 7.72 -5.52 19.84
C ASN A 124 6.87 -5.15 21.07
N GLN A 125 5.53 -5.06 20.92
CA GLN A 125 4.57 -4.77 21.99
C GLN A 125 4.79 -3.44 22.72
N GLN A 126 5.43 -2.46 22.06
CA GLN A 126 5.71 -1.14 22.63
C GLN A 126 4.55 -0.16 22.47
N ILE A 127 3.68 -0.40 21.48
CA ILE A 127 2.51 0.41 21.17
C ILE A 127 1.31 -0.48 20.82
N ARG A 128 0.10 0.07 20.84
CA ARG A 128 -1.11 -0.63 20.41
C ARG A 128 -1.22 -0.65 18.89
N PHE A 129 -2.03 -1.58 18.37
CA PHE A 129 -2.32 -1.64 16.93
C PHE A 129 -2.88 -0.32 16.37
N THR A 130 -3.76 0.34 17.13
CA THR A 130 -4.37 1.63 16.77
C THR A 130 -3.37 2.78 16.74
N ASP A 131 -2.26 2.65 17.47
CA ASP A 131 -1.26 3.72 17.58
C ASP A 131 -0.40 3.84 16.32
N ILE A 132 -0.34 2.78 15.49
CA ILE A 132 0.38 2.80 14.21
C ILE A 132 -0.09 3.97 13.34
N ALA A 133 -1.40 4.11 13.17
CA ALA A 133 -1.98 5.14 12.30
C ALA A 133 -1.78 6.55 12.87
N SER A 134 -1.98 6.74 14.18
CA SER A 134 -1.82 8.04 14.83
C SER A 134 -0.36 8.51 14.86
N LEU A 135 0.58 7.58 15.10
CA LEU A 135 2.01 7.89 15.06
C LEU A 135 2.49 8.19 13.64
N ASN A 136 2.05 7.44 12.64
CA ASN A 136 2.38 7.74 11.25
C ASN A 136 1.90 9.14 10.84
N LEU A 137 0.67 9.53 11.25
CA LEU A 137 0.16 10.88 11.05
C LEU A 137 1.04 11.92 11.75
N SER A 138 1.35 11.70 13.03
CA SER A 138 2.19 12.61 13.81
C SER A 138 3.57 12.83 13.19
N VAL A 139 4.17 11.81 12.58
CA VAL A 139 5.47 11.98 11.89
C VAL A 139 5.32 12.88 10.68
N LEU A 140 4.30 12.66 9.85
CA LEU A 140 4.03 13.51 8.69
C LEU A 140 3.78 14.98 9.07
N GLU A 141 3.03 15.22 10.14
CA GLU A 141 2.72 16.57 10.63
C GLU A 141 3.96 17.31 11.19
N MET A 142 4.99 16.58 11.62
CA MET A 142 6.20 17.16 12.21
C MET A 142 7.33 17.40 11.21
N MET A 143 7.21 16.91 9.97
CA MET A 143 8.27 16.99 8.97
C MET A 143 8.12 18.21 8.06
N ASP A 144 9.27 18.80 7.70
CA ASP A 144 9.39 19.72 6.58
C ASP A 144 9.51 18.91 5.28
N LEU A 145 8.44 18.88 4.49
CA LEU A 145 8.28 17.98 3.34
C LEU A 145 8.78 18.61 2.04
N ARG A 146 10.06 19.03 2.02
CA ARG A 146 10.70 19.49 0.78
C ARG A 146 10.95 18.31 -0.16
N GLU A 147 10.54 18.46 -1.42
CA GLU A 147 10.58 17.39 -2.42
C GLU A 147 12.02 16.96 -2.76
N PRO A 148 12.36 15.67 -2.62
CA PRO A 148 13.70 15.17 -2.88
C PRO A 148 14.04 15.20 -4.37
N GLN A 149 15.26 15.62 -4.70
CA GLN A 149 15.78 15.72 -6.06
C GLN A 149 16.79 14.62 -6.41
N SER A 150 17.17 13.79 -5.44
CA SER A 150 18.09 12.66 -5.64
C SER A 150 17.78 11.50 -4.70
N VAL A 151 18.41 10.36 -4.94
CA VAL A 151 18.30 9.18 -4.07
C VAL A 151 18.84 9.49 -2.67
N GLU A 152 19.91 10.28 -2.58
CA GLU A 152 20.49 10.71 -1.31
C GLU A 152 19.50 11.56 -0.50
N GLU A 153 18.75 12.45 -1.16
CA GLU A 153 17.71 13.24 -0.51
C GLU A 153 16.52 12.38 -0.07
N VAL A 154 16.13 11.36 -0.85
CA VAL A 154 15.13 10.37 -0.42
C VAL A 154 15.60 9.65 0.86
N LEU A 155 16.84 9.20 0.90
CA LEU A 155 17.43 8.55 2.09
C LEU A 155 17.52 9.51 3.28
N ALA A 156 17.75 10.81 3.05
CA ALA A 156 17.74 11.81 4.11
C ALA A 156 16.34 12.02 4.71
N VAL A 157 15.31 12.07 3.87
CA VAL A 157 13.90 12.13 4.31
C VAL A 157 13.53 10.87 5.10
N ASP A 158 13.87 9.67 4.60
CA ASP A 158 13.66 8.40 5.30
C ASP A 158 14.32 8.40 6.68
N ALA A 159 15.61 8.74 6.76
CA ALA A 159 16.36 8.74 8.01
C ALA A 159 15.77 9.73 9.04
N ALA A 160 15.37 10.92 8.60
CA ALA A 160 14.71 11.91 9.44
C ALA A 160 13.36 11.41 9.96
N ALA A 161 12.52 10.85 9.09
CA ALA A 161 11.22 10.29 9.44
C ALA A 161 11.36 9.16 10.48
N ARG A 162 12.31 8.24 10.30
CA ARG A 162 12.58 7.15 11.26
C ARG A 162 12.99 7.69 12.63
N ASN A 163 13.83 8.73 12.67
CA ASN A 163 14.26 9.34 13.93
C ASN A 163 13.09 9.97 14.68
N ILE A 164 12.23 10.72 13.98
CA ILE A 164 11.01 11.29 14.57
C ILE A 164 10.06 10.18 15.05
N ALA A 165 9.84 9.15 14.23
CA ALA A 165 8.99 8.01 14.58
C ALA A 165 9.45 7.31 15.87
N ARG A 166 10.75 7.03 16.01
CA ARG A 166 11.32 6.43 17.22
C ARG A 166 11.10 7.30 18.45
N GLN A 167 11.30 8.62 18.33
CA GLN A 167 11.04 9.56 19.43
C GLN A 167 9.58 9.54 19.87
N GLN A 168 8.63 9.48 18.93
CA GLN A 168 7.20 9.39 19.27
C GLN A 168 6.85 8.05 19.94
N VAL A 169 7.41 6.94 19.46
CA VAL A 169 7.23 5.62 20.09
C VAL A 169 7.72 5.65 21.54
N THR A 170 8.93 6.16 21.81
CA THR A 170 9.47 6.25 23.18
C THR A 170 8.59 7.11 24.10
N ARG A 171 7.99 8.18 23.58
CA ARG A 171 7.08 9.04 24.34
C ARG A 171 5.82 8.29 24.81
N LEU A 172 5.33 7.33 24.02
CA LEU A 172 4.17 6.49 24.38
C LEU A 172 4.54 5.30 25.27
N ALA A 173 5.75 4.76 25.13
CA ALA A 173 6.24 3.64 25.95
C ALA A 173 6.57 4.03 27.40
N SER A 174 6.45 5.32 27.75
CA SER A 174 6.68 5.83 29.11
C SER A 174 5.46 5.66 30.05
N TRP A 175 4.55 4.73 29.73
CA TRP A 175 3.35 4.40 30.51
C TRP A 175 3.38 2.96 31.00
#